data_AF-A0AAW0YA98-F1
#
_entry.id   AF-A0AAW0YA98-F1
#
_cell.length_a   1.000
_cell.length_b   1.000
_cell.length_c   1.000
_cell.angle_alpha   90.00
_cell.angle_beta   90.00
_cell.angle_gamma   90.00
#
_symmetry.space_group_name_H-M   'P 1'
#
loop_
_entity.id
_entity.type
_entity.pdbx_description
1 polymer ?
#
loop_
_entity_poly.entity_id
_entity_poly.type
_entity_poly.pdbx_seq_one_letter_code
_entity_poly.pdbx_strand_id
1 'polypeptide(L)'
;MCGICFMCGWSISAQMLQEQVLSCCSSLSNRGPDACAMTLVPITAEVVGLFEGCLLWLQGDQPTTQPLLDHRGNLLLWNGDILAGLQINVSSAELAEERESVIRHLVAPLTSVLDDSIGCALWFGGRGHGAVVGVPYTSPARVLLCGMGADEQLGGYSRHRARFTAAGWSALLEEISLEISRIHTRNLGRDNRILSDHGRAPRFPYLDEDVVNFLNSLPVWIKANLYLPRGVGEKLVLRVAAAHLGLTAAAVLPKRAIQFGSRIAKLENSRERGSDPCVRLVEK
;
A
#
# COMPACT_ATOMS: atom_id res chain seq x y z
N MET A 1 -14.68 -8.78 18.76
CA MET A 1 -14.35 -7.52 18.03
C MET A 1 -12.84 -7.37 17.99
N CYS A 2 -12.29 -6.86 16.88
CA CYS A 2 -10.87 -6.51 16.80
C CYS A 2 -10.54 -5.33 17.73
N GLY A 3 -9.37 -5.37 18.36
CA GLY A 3 -8.89 -4.34 19.27
C GLY A 3 -7.37 -4.38 19.42
N ILE A 4 -6.77 -3.21 19.56
CA ILE A 4 -5.36 -3.05 19.90
C ILE A 4 -5.29 -2.46 21.31
N CYS A 5 -4.45 -3.04 22.15
CA CYS A 5 -4.02 -2.43 23.40
C CYS A 5 -2.52 -2.15 23.33
N PHE A 6 -2.12 -0.93 23.68
CA PHE A 6 -0.74 -0.54 23.84
C PHE A 6 -0.57 0.11 25.20
N MET A 7 0.41 -0.37 25.97
CA MET A 7 0.78 0.21 27.25
C MET A 7 2.30 0.34 27.30
N CYS A 8 2.82 1.45 27.79
CA CYS A 8 4.25 1.62 28.04
C CYS A 8 4.50 2.10 29.47
N GLY A 9 5.64 1.70 30.01
CA GLY A 9 6.03 2.04 31.37
C GLY A 9 7.49 2.49 31.43
N TRP A 10 7.76 3.53 32.21
CA TRP A 10 9.09 4.04 32.50
C TRP A 10 9.60 3.42 33.80
N SER A 11 10.73 2.71 33.76
CA SER A 11 11.29 2.02 34.94
C SER A 11 10.30 1.06 35.64
N ILE A 12 9.27 0.62 34.90
CA ILE A 12 8.28 -0.36 35.36
C ILE A 12 8.75 -1.75 34.93
N SER A 13 8.65 -2.72 35.83
CA SER A 13 8.98 -4.10 35.50
C SER A 13 7.98 -4.66 34.48
N ALA A 14 8.43 -5.55 33.60
CA ALA A 14 7.54 -6.26 32.65
C ALA A 14 6.33 -6.90 33.34
N GLN A 15 6.50 -7.34 34.59
CA GLN A 15 5.49 -7.97 35.43
C GLN A 15 4.36 -7.00 35.82
N MET A 16 4.69 -5.77 36.22
CA MET A 16 3.70 -4.74 36.56
C MET A 16 2.91 -4.26 35.34
N LEU A 17 3.56 -4.17 34.17
CA LEU A 17 2.89 -3.90 32.89
C LEU A 17 1.90 -5.02 32.53
N GLN A 18 2.28 -6.29 32.72
CA GLN A 18 1.40 -7.44 32.49
C GLN A 18 0.18 -7.43 33.41
N GLU A 19 0.33 -7.07 34.68
CA GLU A 19 -0.79 -6.98 35.63
C GLU A 19 -1.83 -5.93 35.22
N GLN A 20 -1.40 -4.75 34.79
CA GLN A 20 -2.33 -3.73 34.29
C GLN A 20 -3.03 -4.17 33.00
N VAL A 21 -2.31 -4.91 32.15
CA VAL A 21 -2.85 -5.42 30.90
C VAL A 21 -3.88 -6.50 31.12
N LEU A 22 -3.74 -7.39 32.11
CA LEU A 22 -4.77 -8.39 32.44
C LEU A 22 -6.16 -7.76 32.66
N SER A 23 -6.21 -6.57 33.28
CA SER A 23 -7.45 -5.81 33.42
C SER A 23 -8.00 -5.34 32.08
N CYS A 24 -7.14 -4.92 31.14
CA CYS A 24 -7.54 -4.50 29.79
C CYS A 24 -7.94 -5.70 28.91
N CYS A 25 -7.17 -6.78 28.95
CA CYS A 25 -7.44 -8.06 28.29
C CYS A 25 -8.83 -8.55 28.63
N SER A 26 -9.22 -8.52 29.91
CA SER A 26 -10.55 -8.97 30.34
C SER A 26 -11.68 -8.18 29.68
N SER A 27 -11.46 -6.89 29.40
CA SER A 27 -12.43 -6.03 28.71
C SER A 27 -12.47 -6.30 27.20
N LEU A 28 -11.35 -6.70 26.60
CA LEU A 28 -11.24 -7.04 25.18
C LEU A 28 -11.72 -8.47 24.88
N SER A 29 -11.43 -9.43 25.76
CA SER A 29 -11.88 -10.83 25.65
C SER A 29 -13.39 -10.96 25.75
N ASN A 30 -14.04 -10.13 26.57
CA ASN A 30 -15.50 -10.06 26.67
C ASN A 30 -16.20 -9.64 25.37
N ARG A 31 -15.43 -9.20 24.36
CA ARG A 31 -15.95 -8.86 23.02
C ARG A 31 -15.85 -10.02 22.02
N GLY A 32 -15.47 -11.22 22.46
CA GLY A 32 -15.37 -12.44 21.65
C GLY A 32 -14.37 -12.37 20.49
N PRO A 33 -13.07 -12.14 20.73
CA PRO A 33 -12.03 -12.32 19.71
C PRO A 33 -11.74 -13.82 19.48
N ASP A 34 -11.37 -14.19 18.26
CA ASP A 34 -10.97 -15.55 17.88
C ASP A 34 -9.51 -15.85 18.25
N ALA A 35 -8.67 -14.82 18.34
CA ALA A 35 -7.32 -14.92 18.87
C ALA A 35 -6.87 -13.60 19.52
N CYS A 36 -6.09 -13.70 20.59
CA CYS A 36 -5.35 -12.56 21.13
C CYS A 36 -3.89 -12.98 21.31
N ALA A 37 -2.96 -12.09 21.00
CA ALA A 37 -1.56 -12.26 21.33
C ALA A 37 -0.97 -10.97 21.86
N MET A 38 0.05 -11.11 22.70
CA MET A 38 0.74 -10.00 23.32
C MET A 38 2.24 -10.20 23.21
N THR A 39 2.99 -9.10 23.10
CA THR A 39 4.44 -9.12 23.18
C THR A 39 4.96 -7.91 23.94
N LEU A 40 6.07 -8.12 24.66
CA LEU A 40 6.78 -7.08 25.40
C LEU A 40 8.04 -6.72 24.61
N VAL A 41 8.20 -5.44 24.28
CA VAL A 41 9.35 -4.94 23.54
C VAL A 41 10.04 -3.84 24.36
N PRO A 42 11.34 -3.96 24.65
CA PRO A 42 12.11 -2.83 25.16
C PRO A 42 12.18 -1.75 24.07
N ILE A 43 11.58 -0.59 24.34
CA ILE A 43 11.57 0.56 23.42
C ILE A 43 12.86 1.37 23.62
N THR A 44 13.27 1.57 24.88
CA THR A 44 14.55 2.18 25.26
C THR A 44 15.18 1.38 26.40
N ALA A 45 16.33 1.83 26.91
CA ALA A 45 16.95 1.26 28.11
C ALA A 45 16.05 1.34 29.37
N GLU A 46 15.12 2.30 29.40
CA GLU A 46 14.28 2.58 30.57
C GLU A 46 12.79 2.39 30.30
N VAL A 47 12.40 2.17 29.04
CA VAL A 47 11.00 2.06 28.61
C VAL A 47 10.73 0.69 28.01
N VAL A 48 9.74 0.00 28.56
CA VAL A 48 9.19 -1.23 27.99
C VAL A 48 7.79 -0.95 27.49
N GLY A 49 7.50 -1.39 26.26
CA GLY A 49 6.17 -1.37 25.67
C GLY A 49 5.56 -2.77 25.68
N LEU A 50 4.31 -2.87 26.09
CA LEU A 50 3.47 -4.04 25.90
C LEU A 50 2.51 -3.74 24.75
N PHE A 51 2.51 -4.64 23.77
CA PHE A 51 1.68 -4.58 22.58
C PHE A 51 0.78 -5.80 22.55
N GLU A 52 -0.54 -5.59 22.54
CA GLU A 52 -1.53 -6.65 22.45
C GLU A 52 -2.45 -6.40 21.27
N GLY A 53 -2.66 -7.45 20.47
CA GLY A 53 -3.66 -7.48 19.42
C GLY A 53 -4.69 -8.56 19.72
N CYS A 54 -5.94 -8.15 19.90
CA CYS A 54 -7.09 -9.03 19.91
C CYS A 54 -7.80 -8.96 18.56
N LEU A 55 -8.04 -10.12 17.97
CA LEU A 55 -8.46 -10.25 16.60
C LEU A 55 -9.74 -11.08 16.55
N LEU A 56 -10.76 -10.50 15.90
CA LEU A 56 -11.92 -11.25 15.43
C LEU A 56 -11.55 -11.77 14.04
N TRP A 57 -11.29 -13.06 13.95
CA TRP A 57 -10.86 -13.75 12.75
C TRP A 57 -12.04 -14.06 11.87
N LEU A 58 -12.18 -13.24 10.85
CA LEU A 58 -13.23 -13.38 9.85
C LEU A 58 -12.70 -14.03 8.56
N GLN A 59 -11.38 -14.31 8.46
CA GLN A 59 -10.71 -14.53 7.17
C GLN A 59 -9.53 -15.53 7.23
N GLY A 60 -9.70 -16.78 6.77
CA GLY A 60 -8.61 -17.77 6.60
C GLY A 60 -8.74 -18.99 7.51
N ASP A 61 -7.95 -20.03 7.27
CA ASP A 61 -8.14 -21.32 7.99
C ASP A 61 -7.70 -21.29 9.46
N GLN A 62 -6.78 -20.37 9.82
CA GLN A 62 -6.25 -20.22 11.17
C GLN A 62 -5.92 -18.75 11.48
N PRO A 63 -6.28 -18.22 12.66
CA PRO A 63 -5.98 -16.86 13.05
C PRO A 63 -4.51 -16.49 12.91
N THR A 64 -4.22 -15.42 12.16
CA THR A 64 -2.89 -14.79 12.22
C THR A 64 -2.84 -13.90 13.46
N THR A 65 -2.08 -14.34 14.46
CA THR A 65 -1.88 -13.57 15.68
C THR A 65 -0.97 -12.37 15.42
N GLN A 66 -1.22 -11.31 16.17
CA GLN A 66 -0.46 -10.07 16.15
C GLN A 66 -0.27 -9.62 17.60
N PRO A 67 0.84 -8.96 17.95
CA PRO A 67 1.82 -8.32 17.05
C PRO A 67 2.75 -9.30 16.34
N LEU A 68 3.14 -8.99 15.10
CA LEU A 68 4.21 -9.71 14.40
C LEU A 68 5.55 -9.06 14.72
N LEU A 69 6.52 -9.86 15.13
CA LEU A 69 7.90 -9.45 15.37
C LEU A 69 8.82 -10.14 14.35
N ASP A 70 9.64 -9.38 13.65
CA ASP A 70 10.66 -9.95 12.77
C ASP A 70 12.01 -10.16 13.49
N HIS A 71 12.94 -10.85 12.82
CA HIS A 71 14.28 -11.14 13.34
C HIS A 71 15.16 -9.88 13.55
N ARG A 72 14.69 -8.70 13.12
CA ARG A 72 15.37 -7.42 13.26
C ARG A 72 14.77 -6.56 14.37
N GLY A 73 13.76 -7.08 15.09
CA GLY A 73 13.08 -6.38 16.18
C GLY A 73 11.96 -5.43 15.72
N ASN A 74 11.52 -5.52 14.46
CA ASN A 74 10.43 -4.69 13.97
C ASN A 74 9.10 -5.28 14.42
N LEU A 75 8.25 -4.45 15.02
CA LEU A 75 6.91 -4.84 15.47
C LEU A 75 5.85 -4.26 14.54
N LEU A 76 4.99 -5.11 14.01
CA LEU A 76 3.81 -4.71 13.24
C LEU A 76 2.54 -5.15 13.97
N LEU A 77 1.66 -4.18 14.23
CA LEU A 77 0.36 -4.37 14.88
C LEU A 77 -0.68 -3.54 14.14
N TRP A 78 -1.82 -4.12 13.80
CA TRP A 78 -2.85 -3.46 12.99
C TRP A 78 -4.25 -3.84 13.46
N ASN A 79 -5.27 -3.06 13.09
CA ASN A 79 -6.65 -3.43 13.35
C ASN A 79 -7.24 -4.02 12.06
N GLY A 80 -7.66 -5.29 12.08
CA GLY A 80 -8.20 -6.00 10.91
C GLY A 80 -7.23 -7.03 10.32
N ASP A 81 -7.29 -7.24 9.00
CA ASP A 81 -6.54 -8.27 8.29
C ASP A 81 -5.58 -7.65 7.24
N ILE A 82 -4.38 -8.22 7.09
CA ILE A 82 -3.43 -7.85 6.03
C ILE A 82 -3.55 -8.88 4.90
N LEU A 83 -3.90 -8.43 3.68
CA LEU A 83 -4.02 -9.27 2.48
C LEU A 83 -2.68 -9.78 1.92
N ALA A 84 -1.58 -9.62 2.65
CA ALA A 84 -0.28 -10.17 2.27
C ALA A 84 -0.35 -11.70 2.37
N GLY A 85 -0.65 -12.34 1.25
CA GLY A 85 -0.84 -13.79 1.16
C GLY A 85 -1.90 -14.22 0.15
N LEU A 86 -2.80 -13.31 -0.25
CA LEU A 86 -3.78 -13.60 -1.29
C LEU A 86 -3.12 -13.59 -2.67
N GLN A 87 -2.93 -14.78 -3.24
CA GLN A 87 -2.43 -14.97 -4.59
C GLN A 87 -3.57 -14.82 -5.59
N ILE A 88 -3.47 -13.83 -6.45
CA ILE A 88 -4.42 -13.59 -7.54
C ILE A 88 -3.73 -13.95 -8.84
N ASN A 89 -3.76 -15.25 -9.16
CA ASN A 89 -3.24 -15.75 -10.41
C ASN A 89 -4.32 -15.63 -11.47
N VAL A 90 -3.98 -15.05 -12.62
CA VAL A 90 -4.91 -14.77 -13.72
C VAL A 90 -4.35 -15.42 -14.98
N SER A 91 -5.18 -16.19 -15.68
CA SER A 91 -4.78 -16.79 -16.95
C SER A 91 -4.82 -15.78 -18.10
N SER A 92 -4.07 -16.01 -19.18
CA SER A 92 -4.14 -15.14 -20.37
C SER A 92 -5.53 -15.09 -21.00
N ALA A 93 -6.29 -16.20 -20.92
CA ALA A 93 -7.65 -16.28 -21.44
C ALA A 93 -8.61 -15.43 -20.59
N GLU A 94 -8.59 -15.60 -19.28
CA GLU A 94 -9.37 -14.79 -18.33
C GLU A 94 -9.04 -13.29 -18.45
N LEU A 95 -7.76 -12.94 -18.55
CA LEU A 95 -7.35 -11.55 -18.78
C LEU A 95 -7.87 -11.01 -20.13
N ALA A 96 -7.92 -11.82 -21.18
CA ALA A 96 -8.45 -11.38 -22.47
C ALA A 96 -9.97 -11.15 -22.39
N GLU A 97 -10.69 -12.08 -21.78
CA GLU A 97 -12.14 -12.05 -21.62
C GLU A 97 -12.59 -10.85 -20.78
N GLU A 98 -12.10 -10.73 -19.54
CA GLU A 98 -12.50 -9.64 -18.63
C GLU A 98 -12.10 -8.26 -19.14
N ARG A 99 -11.00 -8.20 -19.89
CA ARG A 99 -10.56 -6.96 -20.52
C ARG A 99 -11.51 -6.49 -21.61
N GLU A 100 -11.98 -7.40 -22.44
CA GLU A 100 -12.92 -7.11 -23.52
C GLU A 100 -14.33 -6.83 -22.99
N SER A 101 -14.79 -7.59 -22.00
CA SER A 101 -16.16 -7.49 -21.49
C SER A 101 -16.37 -6.32 -20.53
N VAL A 102 -15.39 -6.01 -19.67
CA VAL A 102 -15.56 -5.07 -18.54
C VAL A 102 -14.47 -4.01 -18.51
N ILE A 103 -13.20 -4.40 -18.37
CA ILE A 103 -12.12 -3.48 -17.94
C ILE A 103 -11.92 -2.34 -18.95
N ARG A 104 -12.02 -2.60 -20.26
CA ARG A 104 -11.85 -1.53 -21.27
C ARG A 104 -12.81 -0.36 -21.08
N HIS A 105 -14.05 -0.65 -20.66
CA HIS A 105 -15.09 0.37 -20.46
C HIS A 105 -14.83 1.19 -19.20
N LEU A 106 -14.22 0.58 -18.18
CA LEU A 106 -13.83 1.23 -16.93
C LEU A 106 -12.57 2.11 -17.09
N VAL A 107 -11.67 1.74 -18.01
CA VAL A 107 -10.45 2.51 -18.32
C VAL A 107 -10.76 3.78 -19.13
N ALA A 108 -11.72 3.71 -20.07
CA ALA A 108 -12.15 4.85 -20.87
C ALA A 108 -12.45 6.09 -19.99
N PRO A 109 -12.08 7.32 -20.36
CA PRO A 109 -11.64 7.75 -21.68
C PRO A 109 -10.12 7.62 -21.90
N LEU A 110 -9.39 7.00 -20.98
CA LEU A 110 -7.97 6.76 -21.16
C LEU A 110 -7.76 5.64 -22.19
N THR A 111 -6.73 5.77 -23.01
CA THR A 111 -6.53 4.90 -24.19
C THR A 111 -5.11 4.36 -24.32
N SER A 112 -4.19 4.66 -23.40
CA SER A 112 -2.80 4.22 -23.55
C SER A 112 -2.60 2.78 -23.08
N VAL A 113 -1.53 2.13 -23.56
CA VAL A 113 -1.14 0.78 -23.11
C VAL A 113 -0.90 0.76 -21.60
N LEU A 114 -0.29 1.83 -21.05
CA LEU A 114 -0.09 1.95 -19.61
C LEU A 114 -1.42 1.96 -18.83
N ASP A 115 -2.44 2.62 -19.37
CA ASP A 115 -3.75 2.71 -18.72
C ASP A 115 -4.46 1.35 -18.73
N ASP A 116 -4.34 0.57 -19.81
CA ASP A 116 -4.80 -0.83 -19.91
C ASP A 116 -4.12 -1.70 -18.84
N SER A 117 -2.78 -1.70 -18.79
CA SER A 117 -2.03 -2.55 -17.87
C SER A 117 -2.32 -2.24 -16.40
N ILE A 118 -2.39 -0.95 -16.03
CA ILE A 118 -2.70 -0.53 -14.66
C ILE A 118 -4.15 -0.87 -14.34
N GLY A 119 -5.09 -0.56 -15.24
CA GLY A 119 -6.51 -0.86 -15.06
C GLY A 119 -6.74 -2.35 -14.82
N CYS A 120 -6.17 -3.21 -15.65
CA CYS A 120 -6.30 -4.65 -15.49
C CYS A 120 -5.68 -5.13 -14.16
N ALA A 121 -4.47 -4.68 -13.82
CA ALA A 121 -3.84 -5.08 -12.56
C ALA A 121 -4.66 -4.66 -11.32
N LEU A 122 -5.24 -3.46 -11.35
CA LEU A 122 -6.09 -2.96 -10.27
C LEU A 122 -7.43 -3.68 -10.21
N TRP A 123 -8.05 -4.01 -11.35
CA TRP A 123 -9.33 -4.73 -11.38
C TRP A 123 -9.17 -6.11 -10.76
N PHE A 124 -8.21 -6.90 -11.24
CA PHE A 124 -7.91 -8.21 -10.66
C PHE A 124 -7.42 -8.11 -9.20
N GLY A 125 -6.67 -7.08 -8.83
CA GLY A 125 -6.33 -6.85 -7.42
C GLY A 125 -7.56 -6.52 -6.56
N GLY A 126 -8.47 -5.73 -7.12
CA GLY A 126 -9.66 -5.19 -6.47
C GLY A 126 -10.78 -6.19 -6.29
N ARG A 127 -10.90 -7.24 -7.13
CA ARG A 127 -11.92 -8.29 -6.92
C ARG A 127 -11.76 -9.00 -5.58
N GLY A 128 -10.53 -9.06 -5.08
CA GLY A 128 -10.17 -9.73 -3.82
C GLY A 128 -10.55 -11.21 -3.81
N HIS A 129 -10.58 -11.84 -4.98
CA HIS A 129 -10.77 -13.27 -5.19
C HIS A 129 -9.46 -13.89 -5.66
N GLY A 130 -9.01 -14.93 -4.98
CA GLY A 130 -7.75 -15.62 -5.24
C GLY A 130 -7.56 -16.84 -4.34
N ALA A 131 -6.31 -17.14 -3.97
CA ALA A 131 -5.99 -18.22 -3.04
C ALA A 131 -5.01 -17.80 -1.94
N VAL A 132 -5.23 -18.25 -0.70
CA VAL A 132 -4.31 -18.10 0.44
C VAL A 132 -3.71 -19.48 0.72
N VAL A 133 -2.39 -19.61 0.58
CA VAL A 133 -1.68 -20.92 0.75
C VAL A 133 -2.31 -22.04 -0.09
N GLY A 134 -2.79 -21.70 -1.29
CA GLY A 134 -3.44 -22.65 -2.22
C GLY A 134 -4.93 -22.89 -1.99
N VAL A 135 -5.51 -22.35 -0.91
CA VAL A 135 -6.95 -22.47 -0.61
C VAL A 135 -7.72 -21.29 -1.21
N PRO A 136 -8.78 -21.53 -1.99
CA PRO A 136 -9.60 -20.46 -2.56
C PRO A 136 -10.16 -19.52 -1.49
N TYR A 137 -10.05 -18.22 -1.73
CA TYR A 137 -10.44 -17.20 -0.77
C TYR A 137 -11.02 -15.96 -1.48
N THR A 138 -12.10 -15.43 -0.92
CA THR A 138 -12.71 -14.17 -1.34
C THR A 138 -12.77 -13.22 -0.15
N SER A 139 -12.09 -12.10 -0.26
CA SER A 139 -12.04 -11.07 0.77
C SER A 139 -13.40 -10.38 0.94
N PRO A 140 -13.95 -10.27 2.17
CA PRO A 140 -15.18 -9.52 2.44
C PRO A 140 -14.94 -8.00 2.50
N ALA A 141 -13.69 -7.52 2.39
CA ALA A 141 -13.35 -6.12 2.57
C ALA A 141 -14.02 -5.22 1.51
N ARG A 142 -14.80 -4.25 1.99
CA ARG A 142 -15.48 -3.24 1.15
C ARG A 142 -14.66 -1.97 0.95
N VAL A 143 -13.56 -1.81 1.68
CA VAL A 143 -12.67 -0.65 1.59
C VAL A 143 -11.27 -1.13 1.24
N LEU A 144 -10.64 -0.45 0.27
CA LEU A 144 -9.26 -0.72 -0.14
C LEU A 144 -8.40 0.51 0.16
N LEU A 145 -7.32 0.34 0.93
CA LEU A 145 -6.34 1.40 1.14
C LEU A 145 -5.30 1.36 0.01
N CYS A 146 -5.23 2.42 -0.78
CA CYS A 146 -4.38 2.50 -1.96
C CYS A 146 -3.26 3.52 -1.79
N GLY A 147 -2.03 3.15 -2.16
CA GLY A 147 -0.84 4.00 -2.03
C GLY A 147 -0.66 5.07 -3.12
N MET A 148 -1.71 5.38 -3.89
CA MET A 148 -1.65 6.40 -4.95
C MET A 148 -1.48 7.79 -4.34
N GLY A 149 -0.76 8.67 -5.03
CA GLY A 149 -0.41 10.00 -4.53
C GLY A 149 0.96 10.06 -3.84
N ALA A 150 1.50 8.93 -3.35
CA ALA A 150 2.81 8.90 -2.71
C ALA A 150 3.94 9.18 -3.70
N ASP A 151 3.91 8.56 -4.88
CA ASP A 151 4.98 8.71 -5.87
C ASP A 151 4.96 10.09 -6.52
N GLU A 152 3.77 10.64 -6.77
CA GLU A 152 3.54 11.97 -7.34
C GLU A 152 4.08 13.06 -6.38
N GLN A 153 3.72 13.00 -5.09
CA GLN A 153 4.08 14.05 -4.12
C GLN A 153 5.55 13.97 -3.65
N LEU A 154 6.13 12.78 -3.61
CA LEU A 154 7.41 12.53 -2.94
C LEU A 154 8.55 12.18 -3.91
N GLY A 155 8.40 12.45 -5.21
CA GLY A 155 9.49 12.24 -6.15
C GLY A 155 9.77 10.76 -6.44
N GLY A 156 8.73 9.91 -6.52
CA GLY A 156 8.85 8.46 -6.65
C GLY A 156 9.13 7.92 -8.05
N TYR A 157 8.71 8.63 -9.11
CA TYR A 157 8.89 8.18 -10.49
C TYR A 157 10.32 8.37 -11.03
N SER A 158 10.76 7.49 -11.93
CA SER A 158 12.05 7.64 -12.61
C SER A 158 12.14 8.93 -13.44
N ARG A 159 11.02 9.42 -13.97
CA ARG A 159 10.95 10.71 -14.70
C ARG A 159 11.27 11.90 -13.80
N HIS A 160 10.94 11.85 -12.52
CA HIS A 160 11.35 12.89 -11.55
C HIS A 160 12.87 13.01 -11.48
N ARG A 161 13.58 11.88 -11.38
CA ARG A 161 15.03 11.85 -11.43
C ARG A 161 15.58 12.34 -12.76
N ALA A 162 14.96 11.97 -13.88
CA ALA A 162 15.37 12.46 -15.20
C ALA A 162 15.25 13.99 -15.31
N ARG A 163 14.11 14.57 -14.88
CA ARG A 163 13.88 16.03 -14.86
C ARG A 163 14.85 16.75 -13.93
N PHE A 164 15.08 16.21 -12.73
CA PHE A 164 16.07 16.72 -11.79
C PHE A 164 17.50 16.71 -12.37
N THR A 165 17.89 15.60 -13.00
CA THR A 165 19.23 15.48 -13.61
C THR A 165 19.42 16.47 -14.76
N ALA A 166 18.35 16.74 -15.51
CA ALA A 166 18.39 17.66 -16.64
C ALA A 166 18.44 19.14 -16.24
N ALA A 167 17.69 19.55 -15.20
CA ALA A 167 17.47 20.97 -14.90
C ALA A 167 17.32 21.30 -13.40
N GLY A 168 17.75 20.41 -12.51
CA GLY A 168 17.83 20.64 -11.07
C GLY A 168 16.48 20.69 -10.35
N TRP A 169 16.49 21.34 -9.19
CA TRP A 169 15.35 21.34 -8.25
C TRP A 169 14.09 22.01 -8.79
N SER A 170 14.23 23.13 -9.51
CA SER A 170 13.09 23.85 -10.07
C SER A 170 12.31 22.97 -11.05
N ALA A 171 13.01 22.27 -11.95
CA ALA A 171 12.37 21.36 -12.91
C ALA A 171 11.72 20.15 -12.24
N LEU A 172 12.28 19.65 -11.14
CA LEU A 172 11.64 18.60 -10.34
C LEU A 172 10.34 19.10 -9.69
N LEU A 173 10.37 20.30 -9.12
CA LEU A 173 9.21 20.90 -8.47
C LEU A 173 8.08 21.16 -9.47
N GLU A 174 8.41 21.69 -10.65
CA GLU A 174 7.47 21.88 -11.76
C GLU A 174 6.82 20.55 -12.18
N GLU A 175 7.61 19.50 -12.36
CA GLU A 175 7.12 18.17 -12.74
C GLU A 175 6.15 17.61 -11.68
N ILE A 176 6.54 17.62 -10.40
CA ILE A 176 5.70 17.16 -9.28
C ILE A 176 4.39 17.96 -9.25
N SER A 177 4.47 19.29 -9.37
CA SER A 177 3.29 20.18 -9.32
C SER A 177 2.32 19.88 -10.47
N LEU A 178 2.87 19.63 -11.67
CA LEU A 178 2.09 19.25 -12.85
C LEU A 178 1.37 17.92 -12.63
N GLU A 179 2.04 16.92 -12.06
CA GLU A 179 1.44 15.62 -11.76
C GLU A 179 0.29 15.72 -10.77
N ILE A 180 0.49 16.43 -9.66
CA ILE A 180 -0.56 16.64 -8.65
C ILE A 180 -1.75 17.35 -9.27
N SER A 181 -1.53 18.38 -10.09
CA SER A 181 -2.63 19.10 -10.76
C SER A 181 -3.46 18.23 -11.71
N ARG A 182 -2.91 17.12 -12.21
CA ARG A 182 -3.54 16.23 -13.21
C ARG A 182 -3.88 14.84 -12.66
N ILE A 183 -3.59 14.57 -11.39
CA ILE A 183 -3.72 13.22 -10.81
C ILE A 183 -5.16 12.69 -10.91
N HIS A 184 -6.14 13.58 -10.77
CA HIS A 184 -7.56 13.24 -10.86
C HIS A 184 -7.96 12.65 -12.22
N THR A 185 -7.43 13.19 -13.32
CA THR A 185 -7.73 12.74 -14.69
C THR A 185 -6.82 11.61 -15.15
N ARG A 186 -5.55 11.60 -14.72
CA ARG A 186 -4.54 10.61 -15.19
C ARG A 186 -4.57 9.30 -14.41
N ASN A 187 -4.98 9.32 -13.15
CA ASN A 187 -4.93 8.16 -12.27
C ASN A 187 -6.29 7.93 -11.60
N LEU A 188 -6.71 8.83 -10.71
CA LEU A 188 -7.78 8.55 -9.75
C LEU A 188 -9.13 8.25 -10.41
N GLY A 189 -9.45 8.89 -11.54
CA GLY A 189 -10.69 8.61 -12.28
C GLY A 189 -10.78 7.18 -12.81
N ARG A 190 -9.70 6.67 -13.44
CA ARG A 190 -9.59 5.26 -13.85
C ARG A 190 -9.62 4.35 -12.63
N ASP A 191 -8.75 4.63 -11.66
CA ASP A 191 -8.51 3.77 -10.52
C ASP A 191 -9.77 3.60 -9.66
N ASN A 192 -10.56 4.67 -9.49
CA ASN A 192 -11.82 4.63 -8.77
C ASN A 192 -12.87 3.77 -9.48
N ARG A 193 -13.06 3.94 -10.80
CA ARG A 193 -14.04 3.15 -11.56
C ARG A 193 -13.69 1.66 -11.57
N ILE A 194 -12.42 1.36 -11.78
CA ILE A 194 -11.87 0.00 -11.78
C ILE A 194 -12.15 -0.71 -10.45
N LEU A 195 -11.84 -0.06 -9.32
CA LEU A 195 -12.00 -0.70 -8.00
C LEU A 195 -13.47 -0.75 -7.55
N SER A 196 -14.26 0.26 -7.94
CA SER A 196 -15.69 0.35 -7.57
C SER A 196 -16.56 -0.67 -8.28
N ASP A 197 -16.13 -1.20 -9.42
CA ASP A 197 -16.84 -2.26 -10.16
C ASP A 197 -17.07 -3.51 -9.30
N HIS A 198 -16.17 -3.80 -8.37
CA HIS A 198 -16.30 -4.89 -7.40
C HIS A 198 -17.10 -4.53 -6.14
N GLY A 199 -17.77 -3.36 -6.12
CA GLY A 199 -18.46 -2.85 -4.94
C GLY A 199 -17.51 -2.58 -3.77
N ARG A 200 -16.27 -2.15 -4.08
CA ARG A 200 -15.25 -1.76 -3.09
C ARG A 200 -14.88 -0.29 -3.25
N ALA A 201 -14.86 0.44 -2.15
CA ALA A 201 -14.50 1.85 -2.12
C ALA A 201 -13.00 2.02 -1.88
N PRO A 202 -12.22 2.56 -2.84
CA PRO A 202 -10.83 2.90 -2.58
C PRO A 202 -10.72 4.13 -1.68
N ARG A 203 -9.72 4.12 -0.81
CA ARG A 203 -9.28 5.28 -0.02
C ARG A 203 -7.81 5.53 -0.31
N PHE A 204 -7.43 6.80 -0.40
CA PHE A 204 -6.10 7.22 -0.80
C PHE A 204 -5.45 8.03 0.32
N PRO A 205 -4.87 7.40 1.36
CA PRO A 205 -4.34 8.12 2.53
C PRO A 205 -3.31 9.19 2.21
N TYR A 206 -2.52 9.01 1.14
CA TYR A 206 -1.54 10.03 0.73
C TYR A 206 -2.19 11.28 0.14
N LEU A 207 -3.45 11.20 -0.29
CA LEU A 207 -4.21 12.33 -0.85
C LEU A 207 -5.20 12.92 0.15
N ASP A 208 -5.10 12.52 1.42
CA ASP A 208 -5.76 13.21 2.50
C ASP A 208 -5.29 14.66 2.58
N GLU A 209 -6.20 15.60 2.83
CA GLU A 209 -5.91 17.04 2.78
C GLU A 209 -4.80 17.44 3.75
N ASP A 210 -4.78 16.86 4.96
CA ASP A 210 -3.76 17.18 5.96
C ASP A 210 -2.39 16.64 5.54
N VAL A 211 -2.34 15.46 4.93
CA VAL A 211 -1.11 14.88 4.37
C VAL A 211 -0.60 15.73 3.21
N VAL A 212 -1.47 16.12 2.30
CA VAL A 212 -1.11 16.97 1.14
C VAL A 212 -0.61 18.33 1.61
N ASN A 213 -1.30 18.96 2.57
CA ASN A 213 -0.92 20.25 3.13
C ASN A 213 0.43 20.18 3.85
N PHE A 214 0.62 19.16 4.70
CA PHE A 214 1.89 18.91 5.36
C PHE A 214 3.01 18.74 4.33
N LEU A 215 2.83 17.88 3.33
CA LEU A 215 3.85 17.68 2.30
C LEU A 215 4.11 18.97 1.51
N ASN A 216 3.09 19.74 1.13
CA ASN A 216 3.28 21.01 0.42
C ASN A 216 4.06 22.06 1.23
N SER A 217 4.00 22.02 2.56
CA SER A 217 4.81 22.89 3.42
C SER A 217 6.31 22.56 3.43
N LEU A 218 6.68 21.33 3.02
CA LEU A 218 8.07 20.88 3.05
C LEU A 218 8.83 21.30 1.78
N PRO A 219 10.10 21.73 1.91
CA PRO A 219 10.97 21.89 0.76
C PRO A 219 11.17 20.58 -0.01
N VAL A 220 11.26 20.65 -1.35
CA VAL A 220 11.33 19.47 -2.22
C VAL A 220 12.53 18.55 -1.90
N TRP A 221 13.66 19.12 -1.47
CA TRP A 221 14.86 18.36 -1.10
C TRP A 221 14.72 17.53 0.19
N ILE A 222 13.74 17.86 1.05
CA ILE A 222 13.36 17.03 2.20
C ILE A 222 12.53 15.83 1.75
N LYS A 223 11.67 16.03 0.73
CA LYS A 223 10.82 14.97 0.17
C LYS A 223 11.64 13.94 -0.60
N ALA A 224 12.61 14.40 -1.39
CA ALA A 224 13.49 13.56 -2.20
C ALA A 224 14.90 14.15 -2.31
N ASN A 225 15.92 13.33 -2.13
CA ASN A 225 17.31 13.70 -2.41
C ASN A 225 17.85 12.91 -3.59
N LEU A 226 17.68 13.46 -4.79
CA LEU A 226 18.01 12.75 -6.04
C LEU A 226 19.49 12.80 -6.41
N TYR A 227 20.36 13.38 -5.58
CA TYR A 227 21.80 13.12 -5.64
C TYR A 227 22.15 11.71 -5.12
N LEU A 228 21.31 11.15 -4.25
CA LEU A 228 21.49 9.79 -3.75
C LEU A 228 21.13 8.75 -4.81
N PRO A 229 21.68 7.52 -4.72
CA PRO A 229 21.38 6.44 -5.65
C PRO A 229 19.89 6.12 -5.77
N ARG A 230 19.53 5.48 -6.88
CA ARG A 230 18.18 4.97 -7.12
C ARG A 230 17.76 3.99 -6.03
N GLY A 231 16.57 4.16 -5.49
CA GLY A 231 16.05 3.34 -4.39
C GLY A 231 16.40 3.89 -3.01
N VAL A 232 17.19 4.96 -2.93
CA VAL A 232 17.53 5.65 -1.67
C VAL A 232 16.97 7.07 -1.69
N GLY A 233 17.25 7.81 -2.77
CA GLY A 233 16.93 9.24 -2.87
C GLY A 233 15.45 9.58 -3.09
N GLU A 234 14.73 8.73 -3.81
CA GLU A 234 13.31 8.91 -4.09
C GLU A 234 12.48 8.69 -2.82
N LYS A 235 11.46 9.52 -2.56
CA LYS A 235 10.57 9.38 -1.39
C LYS A 235 11.30 9.36 -0.05
N LEU A 236 12.38 10.15 0.06
CA LEU A 236 13.28 10.17 1.21
C LEU A 236 12.53 10.30 2.53
N VAL A 237 11.63 11.28 2.66
CA VAL A 237 10.87 11.48 3.91
C VAL A 237 10.03 10.26 4.29
N LEU A 238 9.41 9.60 3.30
CA LEU A 238 8.65 8.37 3.53
C LEU A 238 9.55 7.19 3.90
N ARG A 239 10.75 7.09 3.31
CA ARG A 239 11.73 6.05 3.67
C ARG A 239 12.26 6.23 5.08
N VAL A 240 12.53 7.47 5.48
CA VAL A 240 12.96 7.81 6.85
C VAL A 240 11.83 7.51 7.84
N ALA A 241 10.59 7.91 7.54
CA ALA A 241 9.43 7.58 8.36
C ALA A 241 9.24 6.06 8.47
N ALA A 242 9.31 5.33 7.36
CA ALA A 242 9.23 3.88 7.35
C ALA A 242 10.34 3.24 8.20
N ALA A 243 11.59 3.69 8.08
CA ALA A 243 12.69 3.19 8.90
C ALA A 243 12.52 3.50 10.39
N HIS A 244 12.01 4.70 10.72
CA HIS A 244 11.70 5.09 12.10
C HIS A 244 10.58 4.23 12.71
N LEU A 245 9.63 3.79 11.89
CA LEU A 245 8.58 2.84 12.24
C LEU A 245 9.06 1.37 12.23
N GLY A 246 10.35 1.10 12.05
CA GLY A 246 10.89 -0.27 11.95
C GLY A 246 10.66 -0.95 10.60
N LEU A 247 10.05 -0.32 9.61
CA LEU A 247 9.86 -0.89 8.26
C LEU A 247 11.13 -0.83 7.41
N THR A 248 12.27 -1.21 8.00
CA THR A 248 13.63 -1.07 7.48
C THR A 248 13.86 -1.82 6.16
N ALA A 249 13.21 -2.97 5.95
CA ALA A 249 13.28 -3.70 4.68
C ALA A 249 12.50 -3.00 3.57
N ALA A 250 11.28 -2.54 3.85
CA ALA A 250 10.46 -1.82 2.86
C ALA A 250 11.05 -0.43 2.53
N ALA A 251 11.66 0.22 3.52
CA ALA A 251 12.27 1.54 3.40
C ALA A 251 13.39 1.62 2.36
N VAL A 252 14.01 0.50 1.98
CA VAL A 252 15.11 0.46 0.99
C VAL A 252 14.69 -0.08 -0.37
N LEU A 253 13.43 -0.52 -0.54
CA LEU A 253 12.99 -1.08 -1.81
C LEU A 253 12.82 0.03 -2.87
N PRO A 254 13.39 -0.14 -4.09
CA PRO A 254 13.12 0.79 -5.18
C PRO A 254 11.66 0.68 -5.63
N LYS A 255 11.11 1.79 -6.10
CA LYS A 255 9.75 1.79 -6.68
C LYS A 255 9.68 0.79 -7.83
N ARG A 256 8.65 -0.06 -7.79
CA ARG A 256 8.17 -0.87 -8.90
C ARG A 256 6.72 -0.54 -9.16
N ALA A 257 6.38 -0.18 -10.40
CA ALA A 257 5.00 0.12 -10.76
C ALA A 257 4.15 -1.17 -10.81
N ILE A 258 2.85 -1.06 -10.55
CA ILE A 258 1.96 -2.21 -10.35
C ILE A 258 1.94 -3.14 -11.55
N GLN A 259 1.93 -2.60 -12.78
CA GLN A 259 1.92 -3.40 -14.01
C GLN A 259 3.19 -4.25 -14.20
N PHE A 260 4.32 -3.82 -13.63
CA PHE A 260 5.53 -4.62 -13.60
C PHE A 260 5.53 -5.59 -12.42
N GLY A 261 4.95 -5.21 -11.28
CA GLY A 261 4.81 -6.03 -10.09
C GLY A 261 3.91 -7.25 -10.32
N SER A 262 2.74 -7.03 -10.90
CA SER A 262 1.76 -8.05 -11.29
C SER A 262 2.20 -8.90 -12.48
N ARG A 263 3.25 -8.46 -13.20
CA ARG A 263 3.74 -9.07 -14.45
C ARG A 263 2.74 -9.00 -15.61
N ILE A 264 1.68 -8.22 -15.51
CA ILE A 264 0.70 -8.07 -16.59
C ILE A 264 1.32 -7.49 -17.86
N ALA A 265 2.28 -6.57 -17.72
CA ALA A 265 3.05 -6.02 -18.83
C ALA A 265 3.89 -7.08 -19.58
N LYS A 266 4.12 -8.27 -18.99
CA LYS A 266 4.78 -9.39 -19.69
C LYS A 266 3.81 -10.21 -20.55
N LEU A 267 2.51 -10.11 -20.29
CA LEU A 267 1.46 -10.75 -21.07
C LEU A 267 1.09 -9.90 -22.30
N GLU A 268 1.63 -8.68 -22.40
CA GLU A 268 1.45 -7.74 -23.49
C GLU A 268 2.57 -7.84 -24.52
N ASN A 269 2.37 -7.21 -25.68
CA ASN A 269 3.36 -7.20 -26.75
C ASN A 269 4.58 -6.37 -26.35
N SER A 270 5.75 -6.99 -26.31
CA SER A 270 7.02 -6.35 -25.92
C SER A 270 7.45 -5.17 -26.79
N ARG A 271 6.82 -4.99 -27.96
CA ARG A 271 7.07 -3.86 -28.87
C ARG A 271 6.27 -2.61 -28.55
N GLU A 272 5.22 -2.71 -27.73
CA GLU A 272 4.38 -1.57 -27.36
C GLU A 272 5.02 -0.77 -26.23
N ARG A 273 5.01 0.56 -26.33
CA ARG A 273 5.41 1.45 -25.24
C ARG A 273 4.17 1.87 -24.46
N GLY A 274 4.33 2.13 -23.16
CA GLY A 274 3.21 2.52 -22.30
C GLY A 274 2.45 3.77 -22.75
N SER A 275 3.11 4.69 -23.47
CA SER A 275 2.47 5.90 -24.02
C SER A 275 1.74 5.68 -25.35
N ASP A 276 1.94 4.53 -26.00
CA ASP A 276 1.33 4.26 -27.30
C ASP A 276 -0.19 4.01 -27.11
N PRO A 277 -1.03 4.34 -28.11
CA PRO A 277 -2.45 3.99 -28.08
C PRO A 277 -2.63 2.48 -27.97
N CYS A 278 -3.51 2.05 -27.05
CA CYS A 278 -3.81 0.66 -26.82
C CYS A 278 -4.95 0.21 -27.73
N VAL A 279 -4.64 -0.57 -28.76
CA VAL A 279 -5.63 -1.14 -29.68
C VAL A 279 -6.70 -2.00 -28.98
N ARG A 280 -6.41 -2.49 -27.78
CA ARG A 280 -7.32 -3.32 -26.96
C ARG A 280 -8.40 -2.50 -26.27
N LEU A 281 -8.20 -1.19 -26.12
CA LEU A 281 -9.15 -0.27 -25.50
C LEU A 281 -10.04 0.45 -26.53
N VAL A 282 -9.72 0.34 -27.82
CA VAL A 282 -10.50 0.97 -28.90
C VAL A 282 -11.74 0.11 -29.18
N GLU A 283 -12.91 0.74 -29.26
CA GLU A 283 -14.16 0.07 -29.67
C GLU A 283 -13.95 -0.56 -31.05
N LYS A 284 -14.36 -1.83 -31.18
CA LYS A 284 -14.56 -2.48 -32.48
C LYS A 284 -15.97 -2.18 -32.97
#